data_AF-A0A2V9MRX2-F1
#
_entry.id   AF-A0A2V9MRX2-F1
#
_cell.length_a   1.000
_cell.length_b   1.000
_cell.length_c   1.000
_cell.angle_alpha   90.00
_cell.angle_beta   90.00
_cell.angle_gamma   90.00
#
_symmetry.space_group_name_H-M   'P 1'
#
loop_
_entity.id
_entity.type
_entity.pdbx_description
1 polymer ?
#
loop_
_entity_poly.entity_id
_entity_poly.type
_entity_poly.pdbx_seq_one_letter_code
_entity_poly.pdbx_strand_id
1 'polypeptide(L)'
;MKPNSKTNHSRGFTLLELIIVISIMAILVSIAVPNFSNAIKQSREAVLRQNLFTLRKLISEYNIDKQKRPQSLDDLKGQYFKEIPVDPITRHADWTADQCAEDEIASPDQQDEGGICDVHSSSAQIGTEGIPYNQY
;
A
#
# COMPACT_ATOMS: atom_id res chain seq x y z
N MET A 1 -71.24 -32.97 -16.73
CA MET A 1 -69.99 -32.69 -15.98
C MET A 1 -69.31 -31.50 -16.67
N LYS A 2 -69.24 -30.31 -16.05
CA LYS A 2 -68.51 -29.15 -16.61
C LYS A 2 -67.15 -29.03 -15.91
N PRO A 3 -66.01 -28.98 -16.63
CA PRO A 3 -64.71 -28.83 -16.00
C PRO A 3 -64.50 -27.38 -15.54
N ASN A 4 -64.14 -27.21 -14.28
CA ASN A 4 -63.89 -25.91 -13.66
C ASN A 4 -62.40 -25.59 -13.81
N SER A 5 -62.04 -24.88 -14.89
CA SER A 5 -60.67 -24.47 -15.21
C SER A 5 -60.26 -23.28 -14.34
N LYS A 6 -59.48 -23.52 -13.28
CA LYS A 6 -58.79 -22.45 -12.55
C LYS A 6 -57.69 -21.87 -13.44
N THR A 7 -57.92 -20.68 -14.00
CA THR A 7 -56.92 -19.93 -14.75
C THR A 7 -55.85 -19.42 -13.79
N ASN A 8 -54.65 -20.01 -13.84
CA ASN A 8 -53.49 -19.51 -13.11
C ASN A 8 -53.02 -18.21 -13.79
N HIS A 9 -53.25 -17.06 -13.14
CA HIS A 9 -52.72 -15.78 -13.61
C HIS A 9 -51.22 -15.73 -13.32
N SER A 10 -50.41 -16.03 -14.34
CA SER A 10 -48.97 -15.78 -14.33
C SER A 10 -48.76 -14.26 -14.27
N ARG A 11 -48.33 -13.73 -13.12
CA ARG A 11 -47.93 -12.32 -12.99
C ARG A 11 -46.55 -12.18 -13.63
N GLY A 12 -46.49 -11.55 -14.82
CA GLY A 12 -45.24 -11.24 -15.51
C GLY A 12 -44.54 -10.03 -14.90
N PHE A 13 -43.21 -9.98 -15.06
CA PHE A 13 -42.37 -8.83 -14.69
C PHE A 13 -42.80 -7.59 -15.46
N THR A 14 -42.88 -6.43 -14.80
CA THR A 14 -43.18 -5.15 -15.47
C THR A 14 -41.91 -4.39 -15.81
N LEU A 15 -41.92 -3.58 -16.87
CA LEU A 15 -40.82 -2.66 -17.18
C LEU A 15 -40.57 -1.69 -16.03
N LEU A 16 -41.63 -1.28 -15.33
CA LEU A 16 -41.56 -0.41 -14.16
C LEU A 16 -40.74 -1.04 -13.03
N GLU A 17 -40.93 -2.33 -12.77
CA GLU A 17 -40.21 -3.07 -11.74
C GLU A 17 -38.70 -3.13 -12.05
N LEU A 18 -38.34 -3.38 -13.31
CA LEU A 18 -36.93 -3.33 -13.73
C LEU A 18 -36.32 -1.94 -13.53
N ILE A 19 -37.04 -0.87 -13.89
CA ILE A 19 -36.57 0.51 -13.74
C ILE A 19 -36.34 0.86 -12.27
N ILE A 20 -37.22 0.43 -11.36
CA ILE A 20 -37.06 0.67 -9.92
C ILE A 20 -35.82 -0.08 -9.40
N VAL A 21 -35.63 -1.33 -9.81
CA VAL A 21 -34.48 -2.15 -9.40
C VAL A 21 -33.16 -1.52 -9.85
N ILE A 22 -33.01 -1.16 -11.13
CA ILE A 22 -31.78 -0.54 -11.62
C ILE A 22 -31.54 0.83 -10.97
N SER A 23 -32.61 1.56 -10.65
CA SER A 23 -32.51 2.85 -9.96
C SER A 23 -31.96 2.69 -8.55
N ILE A 24 -32.46 1.71 -7.78
CA ILE A 24 -31.95 1.40 -6.44
C ILE A 24 -30.50 0.89 -6.53
N MET A 25 -30.19 0.03 -7.49
CA MET A 25 -28.82 -0.45 -7.72
C MET A 25 -27.85 0.69 -8.01
N ALA A 26 -28.23 1.66 -8.86
CA ALA A 26 -27.39 2.81 -9.19
C ALA A 26 -27.05 3.64 -7.95
N ILE A 27 -28.03 3.88 -7.06
CA ILE A 27 -27.81 4.60 -5.80
C ILE A 27 -26.82 3.85 -4.90
N LEU A 28 -26.97 2.53 -4.75
CA LEU A 28 -26.07 1.72 -3.93
C LEU A 28 -24.64 1.72 -4.48
N VAL A 29 -24.47 1.53 -5.79
CA VAL A 29 -23.15 1.51 -6.45
C VAL A 29 -22.44 2.85 -6.30
N SER A 30 -23.17 3.97 -6.43
CA SER A 30 -22.63 5.32 -6.27
C SER A 30 -21.95 5.52 -4.91
N ILE A 31 -22.48 4.93 -3.84
CA ILE A 31 -21.91 5.03 -2.49
C ILE A 31 -20.85 3.92 -2.26
N ALA A 32 -21.08 2.71 -2.78
CA ALA A 32 -20.24 1.56 -2.53
C ALA A 32 -18.84 1.66 -3.18
N VAL A 33 -18.76 2.13 -4.43
CA VAL A 33 -17.50 2.21 -5.19
C VAL A 33 -16.44 3.11 -4.54
N PRO A 34 -16.73 4.38 -4.16
CA PRO A 34 -15.72 5.22 -3.52
C PRO A 34 -15.31 4.68 -2.15
N ASN A 35 -16.25 4.10 -1.39
CA ASN A 35 -15.95 3.49 -0.09
C ASN A 35 -14.96 2.32 -0.23
N PHE A 36 -15.24 1.39 -1.14
CA PHE A 36 -14.37 0.25 -1.40
C PHE A 36 -12.98 0.67 -1.87
N SER A 37 -12.90 1.67 -2.75
CA SER A 37 -11.64 2.20 -3.26
C SER A 37 -10.80 2.82 -2.13
N ASN A 38 -11.42 3.56 -1.22
CA ASN A 38 -10.76 4.14 -0.05
C ASN A 38 -10.26 3.05 0.92
N ALA A 39 -11.05 2.00 1.14
CA ALA A 39 -10.65 0.88 1.99
C ALA A 39 -9.41 0.16 1.43
N ILE A 40 -9.35 -0.06 0.11
CA ILE A 40 -8.15 -0.61 -0.54
C ILE A 40 -6.95 0.32 -0.38
N LYS A 41 -7.15 1.64 -0.57
CA LYS A 41 -6.07 2.61 -0.41
C LYS A 41 -5.50 2.58 1.01
N GLN A 42 -6.35 2.61 2.03
CA GLN A 42 -5.93 2.53 3.44
C GLN A 42 -5.20 1.21 3.75
N SER A 43 -5.67 0.08 3.21
CA SER A 43 -4.98 -1.20 3.36
C SER A 43 -3.56 -1.17 2.76
N ARG A 44 -3.40 -0.58 1.58
CA ARG A 44 -2.07 -0.42 0.96
C ARG A 44 -1.17 0.52 1.77
N GLU A 45 -1.71 1.60 2.31
CA GLU A 45 -0.97 2.53 3.17
C GLU A 45 -0.51 1.89 4.47
N ALA A 46 -1.34 1.04 5.08
CA ALA A 46 -0.96 0.28 6.27
C ALA A 46 0.22 -0.67 5.97
N VAL A 47 0.15 -1.38 4.83
CA VAL A 47 1.25 -2.25 4.38
C VAL A 47 2.51 -1.43 4.05
N LEU A 48 2.35 -0.27 3.40
CA LEU A 48 3.47 0.63 3.09
C LEU A 48 4.22 1.03 4.36
N ARG A 49 3.49 1.53 5.37
CA ARG A 49 4.05 1.90 6.68
C ARG A 49 4.76 0.75 7.36
N GLN A 50 4.15 -0.44 7.32
CA GLN A 50 4.75 -1.63 7.91
C GLN A 50 6.04 -2.03 7.19
N ASN A 51 6.08 -1.97 5.87
CA ASN A 51 7.26 -2.26 5.07
C ASN A 51 8.38 -1.25 5.35
N LEU A 52 8.07 0.05 5.34
CA LEU A 52 9.01 1.11 5.67
C LEU A 52 9.58 0.96 7.09
N PHE A 53 8.72 0.70 8.08
CA PHE A 53 9.16 0.45 9.45
C PHE A 53 10.10 -0.74 9.54
N THR A 54 9.80 -1.82 8.82
CA THR A 54 10.64 -3.03 8.79
C THR A 54 11.98 -2.76 8.12
N LEU A 55 12.00 -2.05 6.99
CA LEU A 55 13.21 -1.64 6.28
C LEU A 55 14.12 -0.78 7.17
N ARG A 56 13.57 0.28 7.77
CA ARG A 56 14.29 1.16 8.71
C ARG A 56 14.86 0.40 9.90
N LYS A 57 14.09 -0.55 10.46
CA LYS A 57 14.54 -1.41 11.56
C LYS A 57 15.75 -2.25 11.16
N LEU A 58 15.73 -2.86 9.97
CA LEU A 58 16.84 -3.70 9.55
C LEU A 58 18.08 -2.90 9.15
N ILE A 59 17.93 -1.69 8.62
CA ILE A 59 19.05 -0.75 8.43
C ILE A 59 19.70 -0.42 9.78
N SER A 60 18.89 -0.16 10.81
CA SER A 60 19.38 0.09 12.17
C SER A 60 20.09 -1.14 12.75
N GLU A 61 19.53 -2.34 12.59
CA GLU A 61 20.17 -3.59 13.02
C GLU A 61 21.50 -3.86 12.29
N TYR A 62 21.57 -3.58 10.98
CA TYR A 62 22.82 -3.66 10.22
C TYR A 62 23.88 -2.70 10.76
N ASN A 63 23.49 -1.45 11.04
CA ASN A 63 24.39 -0.45 11.61
C ASN A 63 24.92 -0.89 12.98
N ILE A 64 24.10 -1.52 13.81
CA ILE A 64 24.52 -2.03 15.12
C ILE A 64 25.50 -3.22 14.98
N ASP A 65 25.23 -4.17 14.08
CA ASP A 65 26.05 -5.38 13.91
C ASP A 65 27.39 -5.08 13.22
N LYS A 66 27.39 -4.24 12.18
CA LYS A 66 28.57 -3.96 11.36
C LYS A 66 29.30 -2.69 11.77
N GLN A 67 28.73 -1.89 12.67
CA GLN A 67 29.19 -0.54 13.00
C GLN A 67 29.40 0.36 11.77
N LYS A 68 28.73 0.03 10.66
CA LYS A 68 28.81 0.72 9.38
C LYS A 68 27.42 0.77 8.76
N ARG A 69 27.09 1.87 8.09
CA ARG A 69 25.83 1.99 7.34
C ARG A 69 25.88 1.23 6.00
N PRO A 70 24.78 0.63 5.55
CA PRO A 70 24.74 0.00 4.23
C PRO A 70 24.83 1.06 3.13
N GLN A 71 25.55 0.75 2.05
CA GLN A 71 25.69 1.63 0.88
C GLN A 71 24.50 1.45 -0.08
N SER A 72 23.97 0.23 -0.12
CA SER A 72 22.83 -0.14 -0.95
C SER A 72 21.83 -1.00 -0.18
N LEU A 73 20.57 -1.02 -0.62
CA LEU A 73 19.58 -1.96 -0.08
C LEU A 73 19.93 -3.42 -0.41
N ASP A 74 20.73 -3.67 -1.44
CA ASP A 74 21.21 -5.01 -1.76
C ASP A 74 22.24 -5.53 -0.75
N ASP A 75 22.90 -4.67 0.03
CA ASP A 75 23.83 -5.09 1.10
C ASP A 75 23.09 -5.79 2.26
N LEU A 76 21.79 -5.51 2.41
CA LEU A 76 20.92 -6.12 3.40
C LEU A 76 20.36 -7.49 2.95
N LYS A 77 20.58 -7.84 1.68
CA LYS A 77 20.05 -9.06 1.08
C LYS A 77 20.77 -10.30 1.61
N GLY A 78 20.03 -11.36 1.88
CA GLY A 78 20.54 -12.57 2.49
C GLY A 78 20.27 -12.62 3.99
N GLN A 79 21.10 -11.96 4.80
CA GLN A 79 21.02 -12.07 6.26
C GLN A 79 19.83 -11.31 6.87
N TYR A 80 19.49 -10.13 6.36
CA TYR A 80 18.44 -9.28 6.93
C TYR A 80 17.11 -9.44 6.19
N PHE A 81 17.14 -9.52 4.85
CA PHE A 81 15.95 -9.83 4.04
C PHE A 81 16.25 -10.88 2.98
N LYS A 82 15.30 -11.80 2.74
CA LYS A 82 15.38 -12.75 1.62
C LYS A 82 15.19 -12.05 0.28
N GLU A 83 14.18 -11.19 0.21
CA GLU A 83 13.83 -10.40 -0.97
C GLU A 83 13.35 -9.02 -0.50
N ILE A 84 13.60 -7.99 -1.30
CA ILE A 84 13.15 -6.64 -1.01
C ILE A 84 11.62 -6.62 -1.16
N PRO A 85 10.86 -6.16 -0.15
CA PRO A 85 9.41 -6.12 -0.23
C PRO A 85 8.97 -5.20 -1.35
N VAL A 86 7.86 -5.53 -2.01
CA VAL A 86 7.27 -4.69 -3.05
C VAL A 86 6.51 -3.54 -2.38
N ASP A 87 6.67 -2.32 -2.90
CA ASP A 87 5.88 -1.17 -2.50
C ASP A 87 4.41 -1.39 -2.92
N PRO A 88 3.44 -1.41 -1.99
CA PRO A 88 2.03 -1.66 -2.31
C PRO A 88 1.37 -0.52 -3.11
N ILE A 89 1.99 0.66 -3.20
CA ILE A 89 1.53 1.82 -3.97
C ILE A 89 2.01 1.73 -5.42
N THR A 90 3.32 1.60 -5.65
CA THR A 90 3.90 1.52 -7.02
C THR A 90 3.82 0.12 -7.62
N ARG A 91 3.68 -0.92 -6.76
CA ARG A 91 3.77 -2.35 -7.12
C ARG A 91 5.15 -2.78 -7.63
N HIS A 92 6.17 -2.00 -7.33
CA HIS A 92 7.56 -2.30 -7.65
C HIS A 92 8.41 -2.28 -6.38
N ALA A 93 9.59 -2.89 -6.41
CA ALA A 93 10.53 -2.87 -5.29
C ALA A 93 11.53 -1.70 -5.44
N ASP A 94 11.02 -0.52 -5.78
CA ASP A 94 11.77 0.67 -6.17
C ASP A 94 11.85 1.70 -5.04
N TRP A 95 12.30 1.28 -3.87
CA TRP A 95 12.44 2.15 -2.71
C TRP A 95 13.55 3.20 -2.93
N THR A 96 13.26 4.45 -2.56
CA THR A 96 14.25 5.52 -2.55
C THR A 96 14.97 5.51 -1.22
N ALA A 97 16.29 5.40 -1.23
CA ALA A 97 17.11 5.43 -0.03
C ALA A 97 17.87 6.75 0.07
N ASP A 98 17.70 7.46 1.18
CA ASP A 98 18.40 8.71 1.45
C ASP A 98 19.76 8.39 2.08
N GLN A 99 20.81 8.98 1.50
CA GLN A 99 22.17 8.86 1.99
C GLN A 99 22.44 10.00 2.98
N CYS A 100 22.77 9.65 4.22
CA CYS A 100 23.22 10.64 5.18
C CYS A 100 24.74 10.73 5.14
N ALA A 101 25.24 11.95 4.99
CA ALA A 101 26.61 12.28 5.36
C ALA A 101 26.78 12.05 6.87
N GLU A 102 28.00 11.68 7.26
CA GLU A 102 28.37 11.43 8.65
C GLU A 102 28.17 12.65 9.55
N ASP A 103 27.81 12.41 10.81
CA ASP A 103 27.84 13.43 11.84
C ASP A 103 29.31 13.85 12.04
N GLU A 104 29.62 15.14 11.90
CA GLU A 104 30.99 15.72 11.90
C GLU A 104 31.82 15.49 13.19
N ILE A 105 31.41 14.61 14.11
CA ILE A 105 32.00 14.43 15.45
C ILE A 105 32.68 13.07 15.66
N ALA A 106 33.03 12.33 14.60
CA ALA A 106 33.80 11.08 14.72
C ALA A 106 35.30 11.27 14.39
N SER A 107 36.13 10.59 15.18
CA SER A 107 37.60 10.64 15.18
C SER A 107 38.24 10.46 13.78
N PRO A 108 39.40 11.10 13.52
CA PRO A 108 40.06 11.13 12.20
C PRO A 108 40.55 9.77 11.62
N ASP A 109 40.36 8.65 12.32
CA ASP A 109 40.88 7.34 11.94
C ASP A 109 39.84 6.42 11.26
N GLN A 110 38.58 6.84 11.14
CA GLN A 110 37.53 6.03 10.48
C GLN A 110 37.18 6.62 9.11
N GLN A 111 37.66 5.96 8.05
CA GLN A 111 37.17 6.17 6.68
C GLN A 111 35.81 5.47 6.53
N ASP A 112 34.78 6.05 7.12
CA ASP A 112 33.41 5.57 6.96
C ASP A 112 32.72 6.37 5.85
N GLU A 113 32.75 5.83 4.63
CA GLU A 113 31.92 6.31 3.53
C GLU A 113 30.46 6.35 3.99
N GLY A 114 29.84 7.54 3.99
CA GLY A 114 28.44 7.75 4.41
C GLY A 114 27.46 6.75 3.77
N GLY A 115 26.29 6.54 4.34
CA GLY A 115 25.41 5.45 3.92
C GLY A 115 23.92 5.72 4.11
N ILE A 116 23.10 4.74 3.76
CA ILE A 116 21.64 4.84 3.83
C ILE A 116 21.22 5.05 5.28
N CYS A 117 20.48 6.13 5.52
CA CYS A 117 19.91 6.46 6.82
C CYS A 117 18.39 6.32 6.84
N ASP A 118 17.74 6.59 5.72
CA ASP A 118 16.29 6.51 5.60
C ASP A 118 15.86 5.93 4.25
N VAL A 119 14.65 5.39 4.19
CA VAL A 119 14.04 4.77 3.02
C VAL A 119 12.60 5.22 2.88
N HIS A 120 12.21 5.53 1.66
CA HIS A 120 10.91 6.09 1.30
C HIS A 120 10.34 5.40 0.06
N SER A 121 9.01 5.53 -0.13
CA SER A 121 8.38 5.15 -1.41
C SER A 121 8.87 6.04 -2.54
N SER A 122 8.97 5.52 -3.76
CA SER A 122 9.19 6.32 -4.98
C SER A 122 7.94 7.10 -5.42
N SER A 123 6.78 6.82 -4.82
CA SER A 123 5.52 7.46 -5.20
C SER A 123 5.39 8.88 -4.64
N ALA A 124 5.19 9.85 -5.52
CA ALA A 124 4.83 11.23 -5.15
C ALA A 124 3.32 11.44 -4.91
N GLN A 125 2.52 10.35 -4.88
CA GLN A 125 1.08 10.45 -4.64
C GLN A 125 0.80 10.85 -3.20
N ILE A 126 -0.31 11.56 -3.00
CA ILE A 126 -0.77 12.00 -1.69
C ILE A 126 -1.62 10.89 -1.05
N GLY A 127 -1.25 10.49 0.15
CA GLY A 127 -1.95 9.50 0.95
C GLY A 127 -3.30 9.99 1.48
N THR A 128 -4.03 9.12 2.17
CA THR A 128 -5.33 9.47 2.76
C THR A 128 -5.24 10.56 3.84
N GLU A 129 -4.07 10.74 4.45
CA GLU A 129 -3.79 11.75 5.49
C GLU A 129 -3.24 13.08 4.93
N GLY A 130 -3.15 13.23 3.61
CA GLY A 130 -2.63 14.47 2.99
C GLY A 130 -1.10 14.56 2.91
N ILE A 131 -0.38 13.53 3.37
CA ILE A 131 1.08 13.43 3.28
C ILE A 131 1.45 12.69 1.98
N PRO A 132 2.44 13.16 1.20
CA PRO A 132 3.00 12.44 0.05
C PRO A 132 3.70 11.14 0.48
N TYR A 133 3.57 10.03 -0.26
CA TYR A 133 4.16 8.73 0.14
C TYR A 133 5.68 8.71 0.23
N ASN A 134 6.36 9.58 -0.51
CA ASN A 134 7.81 9.78 -0.42
C ASN A 134 8.26 10.55 0.85
N GLN A 135 7.33 10.97 1.71
CA GLN A 135 7.58 11.66 2.98
C GLN A 135 7.11 10.86 4.21
N TYR A 136 6.74 9.59 4.04
CA TYR A 136 6.33 8.69 5.12
C TYR A 136 7.52 8.12 5.89
#